data_AF-A0A563W0H6-F1
#
_entry.id   AF-A0A563W0H6-F1
#
_cell.length_a   1.000
_cell.length_b   1.000
_cell.length_c   1.000
_cell.angle_alpha   90.00
_cell.angle_beta   90.00
_cell.angle_gamma   90.00
#
_symmetry.space_group_name_H-M   'P 1'
#
loop_
_entity.id
_entity.type
_entity.pdbx_description
1 polymer ?
#
loop_
_entity_poly.entity_id
_entity_poly.type
_entity_poly.pdbx_seq_one_letter_code
_entity_poly.pdbx_strand_id
1 'polypeptide(L)'
;MEEALDFLYREGEYEDESLSPRPSLIVLDLNLPGTDGREVLAELKGDRDLQTIPVVIFSTSSNPKDVNACYRQGISGYIVKPMDINRLNQLVRTFLDYWFKAVELPN
;
A
#
# COMPACT_ATOMS: atom_id res chain seq x y z
N MET A 1 0.73 -14.00 -0.09
CA MET A 1 -0.46 -13.45 0.58
C MET A 1 -0.34 -13.60 2.08
N GLU A 2 -0.18 -14.83 2.59
CA GLU A 2 -0.03 -15.14 4.02
C GLU A 2 0.97 -14.23 4.72
N GLU A 3 2.28 -14.28 4.42
CA GLU A 3 3.28 -13.50 5.18
C GLU A 3 2.98 -11.99 5.35
N ALA A 4 2.42 -11.32 4.32
CA ALA A 4 2.12 -9.89 4.41
C ALA A 4 0.90 -9.61 5.29
N LEU A 5 -0.13 -10.46 5.20
CA LEU A 5 -1.32 -10.34 6.04
C LEU A 5 -1.01 -10.81 7.47
N ASP A 6 -0.26 -11.90 7.61
CA ASP A 6 0.25 -12.40 8.89
C ASP A 6 1.06 -11.33 9.61
N PHE A 7 1.88 -10.55 8.90
CA PHE A 7 2.57 -9.39 9.47
C PHE A 7 1.60 -8.30 9.96
N LEU A 8 0.56 -8.00 9.18
CA LEU A 8 -0.42 -6.95 9.51
C LEU A 8 -1.33 -7.33 10.67
N TYR A 9 -1.77 -8.59 10.70
CA TYR A 9 -2.56 -9.18 11.78
C TYR A 9 -1.70 -9.61 12.97
N ARG A 10 -0.37 -9.65 12.82
CA ARG A 10 0.61 -10.09 13.82
C ARG A 10 0.40 -11.54 14.25
N GLU A 11 0.27 -12.41 13.27
CA GLU A 11 0.08 -13.84 13.47
C GLU A 11 1.39 -14.61 13.29
N GLY A 12 1.48 -15.79 13.92
CA GLY A 12 2.62 -16.70 13.75
C GLY A 12 3.95 -16.09 14.21
N GLU A 13 4.90 -15.97 13.29
CA GLU A 13 6.24 -15.42 13.60
C GLU A 13 6.23 -13.90 13.87
N TYR A 14 5.10 -13.22 13.64
CA TYR A 14 4.96 -11.77 13.78
C TYR A 14 4.27 -11.32 15.07
N GLU A 15 4.06 -12.22 16.03
CA GLU A 15 3.40 -11.91 17.32
C GLU A 15 4.17 -10.86 18.16
N ASP A 16 5.49 -10.76 18.00
CA ASP A 16 6.31 -9.76 18.68
C ASP A 16 6.16 -8.38 18.00
N GLU A 17 5.38 -7.51 18.62
CA GLU A 17 5.12 -6.13 18.16
C GLU A 17 6.41 -5.27 18.03
N SER A 18 7.44 -5.55 18.82
CA SER A 18 8.70 -4.80 18.74
C SER A 18 9.47 -5.10 17.45
N LEU A 19 9.25 -6.30 16.90
CA LEU A 19 9.83 -6.77 15.64
C LEU A 19 8.87 -6.57 14.46
N SER A 20 7.56 -6.51 14.73
CA SER A 20 6.49 -6.40 13.74
C SER A 20 5.54 -5.24 14.03
N PRO A 21 6.04 -3.98 14.00
CA PRO A 21 5.20 -2.82 14.23
C PRO A 21 4.15 -2.67 13.13
N ARG A 22 2.96 -2.16 13.48
CA ARG A 22 1.95 -1.90 12.45
C ARG A 22 2.40 -0.75 11.55
N PRO A 23 2.27 -0.88 10.23
CA PRO A 23 2.69 0.16 9.31
C PRO A 23 1.71 1.33 9.33
N SER A 24 2.24 2.56 9.37
CA SER A 24 1.43 3.79 9.26
C SER A 24 1.09 4.15 7.81
N LEU A 25 1.66 3.45 6.83
CA LEU A 25 1.45 3.66 5.39
C LEU A 25 1.81 2.37 4.64
N ILE A 26 0.99 1.97 3.67
CA ILE A 26 1.24 0.80 2.81
C ILE A 26 1.40 1.25 1.36
N VAL A 27 2.46 0.80 0.71
CA VAL A 27 2.62 0.87 -0.74
C VAL A 27 2.35 -0.51 -1.33
N LEU A 28 1.30 -0.62 -2.13
CA LEU A 28 0.81 -1.90 -2.63
C LEU A 28 0.97 -2.00 -4.15
N ASP A 29 1.67 -3.01 -4.63
CA ASP A 29 1.68 -3.38 -6.05
C ASP A 29 0.46 -4.22 -6.38
N LEU A 30 -0.19 -3.97 -7.51
CA LEU A 30 -1.30 -4.82 -7.99
C LEU A 30 -0.81 -6.07 -8.72
N ASN A 31 0.40 -6.05 -9.27
CA ASN A 31 0.96 -7.14 -10.05
C ASN A 31 1.90 -8.02 -9.21
N LEU A 32 1.52 -8.29 -7.96
CA LEU A 32 2.30 -9.16 -7.08
C LEU A 32 2.38 -10.58 -7.66
N PRO A 33 3.57 -11.20 -7.75
CA PRO A 33 3.69 -12.59 -8.13
C PRO A 33 2.95 -13.48 -7.13
N GLY A 34 1.97 -14.27 -7.58
CA GLY A 34 1.28 -15.26 -6.76
C GLY A 34 0.17 -14.73 -5.85
N THR A 35 -0.19 -13.43 -5.89
CA THR A 35 -1.31 -12.86 -5.12
C THR A 35 -1.93 -11.71 -5.90
N ASP A 36 -3.27 -11.62 -6.00
CA ASP A 36 -3.90 -10.45 -6.60
C ASP A 36 -3.88 -9.30 -5.59
N GLY A 37 -3.11 -8.24 -5.88
CA GLY A 37 -3.05 -7.07 -5.00
C GLY A 37 -4.41 -6.39 -4.81
N ARG A 38 -5.40 -6.65 -5.66
CA ARG A 38 -6.78 -6.20 -5.45
C ARG A 38 -7.48 -6.94 -4.30
N GLU A 39 -7.18 -8.21 -4.08
CA GLU A 39 -7.71 -8.99 -2.95
C GLU A 39 -7.12 -8.47 -1.64
N VAL A 40 -5.80 -8.26 -1.60
CA VAL A 40 -5.11 -7.64 -0.45
C VAL A 40 -5.69 -6.26 -0.14
N LEU A 41 -5.96 -5.43 -1.17
CA LEU A 41 -6.61 -4.13 -0.96
C LEU A 41 -8.00 -4.28 -0.35
N ALA A 42 -8.79 -5.25 -0.84
CA ALA A 42 -10.14 -5.49 -0.35
C ALA A 42 -10.14 -5.95 1.11
N GLU A 43 -9.18 -6.79 1.51
CA GLU A 43 -9.02 -7.22 2.90
C GLU A 43 -8.60 -6.05 3.80
N LEU A 44 -7.55 -5.31 3.40
CA LEU A 44 -7.08 -4.13 4.13
C LEU A 44 -8.19 -3.11 4.37
N LYS A 45 -9.05 -2.88 3.37
CA LYS A 45 -10.12 -1.88 3.44
C LYS A 45 -11.44 -2.41 3.99
N GLY A 46 -11.61 -3.72 4.06
CA GLY A 46 -12.73 -4.39 4.71
C GLY A 46 -12.52 -4.59 6.22
N ASP A 47 -11.27 -4.64 6.67
CA ASP A 47 -10.92 -4.87 8.06
C ASP A 47 -10.97 -3.59 8.90
N ARG A 48 -11.62 -3.64 10.08
CA ARG A 48 -11.85 -2.45 10.91
C ARG A 48 -10.58 -1.89 11.54
N ASP A 49 -9.61 -2.74 11.78
CA ASP A 49 -8.35 -2.42 12.45
C ASP A 49 -7.27 -2.00 11.46
N LEU A 50 -7.43 -2.33 10.16
CA LEU A 50 -6.48 -2.00 9.09
C LEU A 50 -6.98 -0.90 8.14
N GLN A 51 -8.29 -0.69 8.00
CA GLN A 51 -8.88 0.22 6.99
C GLN A 51 -8.39 1.67 7.06
N THR A 52 -7.97 2.12 8.25
CA THR A 52 -7.45 3.47 8.49
C THR A 52 -6.05 3.67 7.93
N ILE A 53 -5.27 2.60 7.74
CA ILE A 53 -3.93 2.67 7.19
C ILE A 53 -4.03 3.18 5.74
N PRO A 54 -3.38 4.30 5.39
CA PRO A 54 -3.36 4.80 4.03
C PRO A 54 -2.69 3.78 3.10
N VAL A 55 -3.35 3.47 1.99
CA VAL A 55 -2.82 2.56 0.97
C VAL A 55 -2.58 3.33 -0.30
N VAL A 56 -1.33 3.34 -0.79
CA VAL A 56 -0.97 3.91 -2.09
C VAL A 56 -0.67 2.77 -3.05
N ILE A 57 -1.41 2.74 -4.16
CA ILE A 57 -1.17 1.76 -5.21
C ILE A 57 0.04 2.17 -6.04
N PHE A 58 0.95 1.22 -6.30
CA PHE A 58 2.10 1.40 -7.18
C PHE A 58 2.13 0.30 -8.25
N SER A 59 1.53 0.58 -9.41
CA SER A 59 1.28 -0.43 -10.45
C SER A 59 1.79 -0.01 -11.84
N THR A 60 2.08 -0.94 -12.73
CA THR A 60 2.35 -0.64 -14.15
C THR A 60 1.07 -0.35 -14.95
N SER A 61 -0.11 -0.74 -14.44
CA SER A 61 -1.37 -0.46 -15.12
C SER A 61 -1.73 1.02 -14.98
N SER A 62 -2.01 1.67 -16.12
CA SER A 62 -2.61 3.00 -16.21
C SER A 62 -4.06 2.95 -16.71
N ASN A 63 -4.67 1.76 -16.72
CA ASN A 63 -6.04 1.58 -17.19
C ASN A 63 -7.01 2.36 -16.29
N PRO A 64 -7.81 3.31 -16.82
CA PRO A 64 -8.74 4.09 -16.02
C PRO A 64 -9.74 3.23 -15.23
N LYS A 65 -10.10 2.04 -15.72
CA LYS A 65 -10.98 1.12 -14.99
C LYS A 65 -10.34 0.61 -13.69
N ASP A 66 -9.06 0.24 -13.74
CA ASP A 66 -8.30 -0.22 -12.57
C ASP A 66 -8.13 0.93 -11.57
N VAL A 67 -7.68 2.09 -12.04
CA VAL A 67 -7.48 3.29 -11.22
C VAL A 67 -8.77 3.63 -10.47
N ASN A 68 -9.90 3.73 -11.18
CA ASN A 68 -11.19 4.04 -10.57
C ASN A 68 -11.68 2.94 -9.63
N ALA A 69 -11.40 1.67 -9.91
CA ALA A 69 -11.77 0.57 -9.03
C ALA A 69 -11.01 0.62 -7.71
N CYS A 70 -9.72 0.96 -7.72
CA CYS A 70 -8.95 1.13 -6.49
C CYS A 70 -9.42 2.34 -5.68
N TYR A 71 -9.65 3.50 -6.33
CA TYR A 71 -10.17 4.68 -5.63
C TYR A 71 -11.54 4.45 -4.97
N ARG A 72 -12.42 3.67 -5.59
CA ARG A 72 -13.71 3.27 -4.96
C ARG A 72 -13.53 2.44 -3.68
N GLN A 73 -12.39 1.79 -3.49
CA GLN A 73 -12.06 1.02 -2.29
C GLN A 73 -11.40 1.88 -1.20
N GLY A 74 -11.20 3.18 -1.42
CA GLY A 74 -10.65 4.08 -0.40
C GLY A 74 -9.12 4.09 -0.30
N ILE A 75 -8.41 3.85 -1.41
CA ILE A 75 -6.97 4.13 -1.49
C ILE A 75 -6.71 5.64 -1.33
N SER A 76 -5.52 5.97 -0.85
CA SER A 76 -5.09 7.36 -0.67
C SER A 76 -4.37 7.92 -1.90
N GLY A 77 -3.91 7.05 -2.80
CA GLY A 77 -3.27 7.47 -4.04
C GLY A 77 -2.98 6.31 -4.98
N TYR A 78 -2.85 6.61 -6.26
CA TYR A 78 -2.48 5.66 -7.31
C TYR A 78 -1.32 6.22 -8.12
N ILE A 79 -0.23 5.48 -8.18
CA ILE A 79 1.01 5.87 -8.86
C ILE A 79 1.32 4.82 -9.93
N VAL A 80 1.40 5.27 -11.18
CA VAL A 80 1.86 4.43 -12.28
C VAL A 80 3.38 4.34 -12.25
N LYS A 81 3.92 3.12 -12.21
CA LYS A 81 5.36 2.86 -12.19
C LYS A 81 6.05 3.53 -13.39
N PRO A 82 6.97 4.49 -13.16
CA PRO A 82 7.77 5.05 -14.23
C PRO A 82 8.68 3.98 -14.83
N MET A 83 8.75 3.92 -16.16
CA MET A 83 9.70 3.05 -16.86
C MET A 83 11.14 3.58 -16.81
N ASP A 84 11.29 4.88 -16.57
CA ASP A 84 12.59 5.57 -16.48
C ASP A 84 13.05 5.70 -15.03
N ILE A 85 14.30 5.31 -14.77
CA ILE A 85 14.88 5.29 -13.43
C ILE A 85 15.04 6.71 -12.85
N ASN A 86 15.28 7.73 -13.67
CA ASN A 86 15.41 9.11 -13.18
C ASN A 86 14.05 9.63 -12.70
N ARG A 87 12.99 9.34 -13.45
CA ARG A 87 11.60 9.63 -13.03
C ARG A 87 11.21 8.84 -11.79
N LEU A 88 11.62 7.58 -11.67
CA LEU A 88 11.39 6.78 -10.46
C LEU A 88 12.06 7.44 -9.24
N ASN A 89 13.32 7.84 -9.37
CA ASN A 89 14.06 8.51 -8.29
C ASN A 89 13.40 9.84 -7.89
N GLN A 90 12.92 10.62 -8.84
CA GLN A 90 12.20 11.87 -8.55
C GLN A 90 10.87 11.61 -7.86
N LEU A 91 10.11 10.62 -8.34
CA LEU A 91 8.84 10.20 -7.76
C LEU A 91 9.02 9.76 -6.30
N VAL A 92 10.02 8.93 -6.01
CA VAL A 92 10.30 8.45 -4.64
C VAL A 92 10.61 9.62 -3.71
N ARG A 93 11.40 10.62 -4.15
CA ARG A 93 11.67 11.82 -3.35
C ARG A 93 10.39 12.59 -3.05
N THR A 94 9.58 12.87 -4.07
CA THR A 94 8.30 13.56 -3.90
C THR A 94 7.34 12.79 -3.00
N PHE A 95 7.30 11.45 -3.14
CA PHE A 95 6.47 10.58 -2.31
C PHE A 95 6.88 10.67 -0.83
N LEU A 96 8.18 10.55 -0.54
CA LEU A 96 8.69 10.63 0.83
C LEU A 96 8.46 12.02 1.43
N ASP A 97 8.69 13.08 0.67
CA ASP A 97 8.46 14.45 1.14
C ASP A 97 6.98 14.69 1.46
N TYR A 98 6.06 14.20 0.63
CA TYR A 98 4.63 14.34 0.89
C TYR A 98 4.21 13.56 2.13
N TRP A 99 4.46 12.25 2.16
CA TRP A 99 3.92 11.37 3.20
C TRP A 99 4.58 11.52 4.56
N PHE A 100 5.88 11.83 4.60
CA PHE A 100 6.63 11.88 5.86
C PHE A 100 7.04 13.29 6.29
N LYS A 101 6.72 14.34 5.51
CA LYS A 101 6.97 15.73 5.91
C LYS A 101 5.74 16.63 5.87
N ALA A 102 4.69 16.26 5.14
CA ALA A 102 3.51 17.11 4.97
C ALA A 102 2.21 16.49 5.49
N VAL A 103 2.12 15.15 5.53
CA VAL A 103 0.94 14.42 5.98
C VAL A 103 1.09 14.01 7.44
N GLU A 104 0.03 14.22 8.22
CA GLU A 104 -0.15 13.58 9.52
C GLU A 104 -0.74 12.19 9.29
N LEU A 105 0.04 11.14 9.56
CA LEU A 105 -0.39 9.76 9.41
C LEU A 105 -1.25 9.35 10.63
N PRO A 106 -2.28 8.49 10.43
CA PRO A 106 -3.01 7.92 11.54
C PRO A 106 -2.09 7.06 12.41
N ASN A 107 -2.28 7.14 13.73
CA ASN A 107 -1.56 6.36 14.73
C ASN A 107 -2.04 4.90 14.78
#